data_AF-A0A4Y3G0Q6-F1
#
_entry.id   AF-A0A4Y3G0Q6-F1
#
_cell.length_a   1.000
_cell.length_b   1.000
_cell.length_c   1.000
_cell.angle_alpha   90.00
_cell.angle_beta   90.00
_cell.angle_gamma   90.00
#
_symmetry.space_group_name_H-M   'P 1'
#
loop_
_entity.id
_entity.type
_entity.pdbx_description
1 polymer ?
#
loop_
_entity_poly.entity_id
_entity_poly.type
_entity_poly.pdbx_seq_one_letter_code
_entity_poly.pdbx_strand_id
1 'polypeptide(L)' 'METRCIKEIGGENMARIVKLEGKEPKVITEDEAKFPIGICTCGLSTNFPFCNGSHERCGGEEEGSLYAYDGNSRVRVK' A
#
# COMPACT_ATOMS: atom_id res chain seq x y z
N MET A 1 38.12 11.33 26.39
CA MET A 1 37.07 12.18 26.97
C MET A 1 36.54 13.04 25.84
N GLU A 2 35.20 13.08 25.70
CA GLU A 2 34.44 13.96 24.79
C GLU A 2 34.61 13.60 23.30
N THR A 3 33.60 13.07 22.62
CA THR A 3 32.37 13.82 22.29
C THR A 3 31.11 12.98 22.43
N ARG A 4 30.30 13.31 23.44
CA ARG A 4 28.84 13.16 23.36
C ARG A 4 28.32 14.10 22.27
N CYS A 5 27.09 13.83 21.82
CA CYS A 5 26.23 14.67 20.96
C CYS A 5 26.16 14.28 19.48
N ILE A 6 25.46 13.18 19.20
CA ILE A 6 24.27 13.30 18.37
C ILE A 6 23.05 12.89 19.21
N LYS A 7 22.66 13.82 20.08
CA LYS A 7 21.30 13.87 20.60
C LYS A 7 20.35 13.97 19.40
N GLU A 8 19.33 13.12 19.41
CA GLU A 8 17.96 13.52 19.07
C GLU A 8 17.83 14.37 17.79
N ILE A 9 17.99 13.77 16.62
CA ILE A 9 17.19 14.26 15.48
C ILE A 9 15.78 13.72 15.70
N GLY A 10 15.06 14.38 16.61
CA GLY A 10 13.61 14.34 16.70
C GLY A 10 13.04 14.99 15.44
N GLY A 11 13.10 14.27 14.32
CA GLY A 11 12.08 14.41 13.31
C GLY A 11 10.90 13.60 13.85
N GLU A 12 9.88 14.27 14.35
CA GLU A 12 8.59 13.62 14.58
C GLU A 12 8.21 12.99 13.24
N ASN A 13 8.41 11.68 13.10
CA ASN A 13 8.00 10.93 11.94
C ASN A 13 6.51 11.21 11.82
N MET A 14 6.12 12.06 10.86
CA MET A 14 4.72 12.35 10.55
C MET A 14 4.14 11.09 9.90
N ALA A 15 4.00 10.05 10.72
CA ALA A 15 3.40 8.79 10.38
C ALA A 15 1.93 9.06 10.16
N ARG A 16 1.51 8.98 8.90
CA ARG A 16 0.11 9.05 8.53
C ARG A 16 -0.43 7.63 8.38
N ILE A 17 -1.62 7.39 8.91
CA ILE A 17 -2.37 6.17 8.62
C ILE A 17 -3.16 6.42 7.34
N VAL A 18 -2.86 5.66 6.30
CA VAL A 18 -3.63 5.65 5.05
C VAL A 18 -4.50 4.39 5.07
N LYS A 19 -5.82 4.56 5.00
CA LYS A 19 -6.76 3.45 4.88
C LYS A 19 -7.06 3.20 3.42
N LEU A 20 -6.78 1.99 2.94
CA LEU A 20 -7.16 1.52 1.62
C LEU A 20 -8.13 0.34 1.80
N GLU A 21 -9.27 0.41 1.13
CA GLU A 21 -10.34 -0.60 1.22
C GLU A 21 -10.58 -1.34 -0.11
N GLY A 22 -10.00 -0.83 -1.20
CA GLY A 22 -10.16 -1.44 -2.52
C GLY A 22 -9.33 -2.72 -2.64
N LYS A 23 -9.84 -3.69 -3.40
CA LYS A 23 -9.14 -4.95 -3.70
C LYS A 23 -8.66 -5.03 -5.14
N GLU A 24 -9.11 -4.12 -5.99
CA GLU A 24 -8.92 -4.14 -7.45
C GLU A 24 -8.46 -2.77 -7.97
N PRO A 25 -7.70 -2.70 -9.07
CA PRO A 25 -7.31 -1.43 -9.64
C PRO A 25 -8.50 -0.66 -10.23
N LYS A 26 -8.51 0.66 -10.07
CA LYS A 26 -9.42 1.53 -10.82
C LYS A 26 -8.87 1.72 -12.22
N VAL A 27 -9.60 1.23 -13.23
CA VAL A 27 -9.21 1.37 -14.64
C VAL A 27 -9.71 2.71 -15.18
N ILE A 28 -8.79 3.50 -15.72
CA ILE A 28 -9.03 4.74 -16.45
C ILE A 28 -8.97 4.40 -17.94
N THR A 29 -10.04 4.68 -18.70
CA THR A 29 -10.23 4.28 -20.10
C THR A 29 -9.97 5.43 -21.07
N GLU A 30 -10.24 5.20 -22.37
CA GLU A 30 -9.95 6.12 -23.48
C GLU A 30 -10.56 7.52 -23.36
N ASP A 31 -11.69 7.64 -22.64
CA ASP A 31 -12.34 8.91 -22.34
C ASP A 31 -11.45 9.83 -21.47
N GLU A 32 -10.46 9.26 -20.78
CA GLU A 32 -9.61 9.93 -19.79
C GLU A 32 -8.09 9.71 -20.04
N ALA A 33 -7.68 8.74 -20.86
CA ALA A 33 -6.27 8.42 -21.15
C ALA A 33 -6.05 7.74 -22.52
N LYS A 34 -4.89 7.94 -23.15
CA LYS A 34 -4.56 7.33 -24.47
C LYS A 34 -4.56 5.79 -24.49
N PHE A 35 -4.33 5.16 -23.35
CA PHE A 35 -4.34 3.71 -23.15
C PHE A 35 -4.96 3.42 -21.78
N PRO A 36 -5.54 2.23 -21.55
CA PRO A 36 -6.10 1.89 -20.24
C PRO A 36 -5.02 1.91 -19.15
N ILE A 37 -5.23 2.70 -18.10
CA ILE A 37 -4.32 2.79 -16.95
C ILE A 37 -5.01 2.23 -15.72
N GLY A 38 -4.39 1.24 -15.07
CA GLY A 38 -4.84 0.73 -13.79
C GLY A 38 -4.22 1.51 -12.62
N ILE A 39 -5.05 2.19 -11.84
CA ILE A 39 -4.64 2.85 -10.59
C ILE A 39 -4.82 1.90 -9.42
N CYS A 40 -3.75 1.67 -8.66
CA CYS A 40 -3.77 0.78 -7.51
C CYS A 40 -4.65 1.34 -6.40
N THR A 41 -5.59 0.52 -5.92
CA THR A 41 -6.40 0.83 -4.73
C THR A 41 -6.21 -0.17 -3.60
N CYS A 42 -5.47 -1.27 -3.83
CA CYS A 42 -5.20 -2.32 -2.84
C CYS A 42 -4.00 -2.06 -1.93
N GLY A 43 -3.12 -1.12 -2.28
CA GLY A 43 -1.94 -0.78 -1.47
C GLY A 43 -0.77 -1.75 -1.55
N LEU A 44 -0.88 -2.86 -2.30
CA LEU A 44 0.17 -3.87 -2.43
C LEU A 44 1.11 -3.66 -3.62
N SER A 45 0.87 -2.63 -4.45
CA SER A 45 1.71 -2.35 -5.60
C SER A 45 3.07 -1.82 -5.18
N THR A 46 4.14 -2.42 -5.72
CA THR A 46 5.50 -1.87 -5.59
C THR A 46 5.75 -0.70 -6.53
N ASN A 47 4.83 -0.44 -7.46
CA ASN A 47 4.86 0.66 -8.41
C ASN A 47 3.72 1.66 -8.14
N PHE A 48 3.33 1.83 -6.88
CA PHE A 48 2.27 2.77 -6.48
C PHE A 48 2.57 4.18 -7.05
N PRO A 49 1.61 4.88 -7.68
CA PRO A 49 0.15 4.66 -7.67
C PRO A 49 -0.41 3.70 -8.73
N PHE A 50 0.44 3.10 -9.57
CA PHE A 50 -0.01 2.25 -10.66
C PHE A 50 -0.17 0.79 -10.23
N CYS A 51 -1.11 0.10 -10.85
CA CYS A 51 -1.27 -1.34 -10.66
C CYS A 51 -0.13 -2.11 -11.33
N ASN A 52 0.43 -3.08 -10.61
CA ASN A 52 1.47 -4.00 -11.10
C ASN A 52 1.03 -5.48 -11.02
N GLY A 53 -0.26 -5.75 -10.77
CA GLY A 53 -0.79 -7.11 -10.58
C GLY A 53 -0.80 -7.62 -9.12
N SER A 54 -0.13 -6.97 -8.17
CA SER A 54 -0.09 -7.42 -6.76
C SER A 54 -1.47 -7.59 -6.09
N HIS A 55 -2.52 -6.98 -6.65
CA HIS A 55 -3.90 -7.05 -6.15
C HIS A 55 -4.48 -8.46 -6.18
N GLU A 56 -3.96 -9.37 -7.03
CA GLU A 56 -4.38 -10.78 -7.05
C GLU A 56 -4.24 -11.46 -5.67
N ARG A 57 -3.31 -10.97 -4.86
CA ARG A 57 -3.08 -11.46 -3.48
C ARG A 57 -4.19 -11.08 -2.50
N CYS A 58 -5.06 -10.12 -2.85
CA CYS A 58 -6.28 -9.79 -2.10
C CYS A 58 -7.39 -10.83 -2.34
N GLY A 59 -7.20 -11.78 -3.27
CA GLY A 59 -8.14 -12.88 -3.50
C GLY A 59 -8.40 -13.70 -2.22
N GLY A 60 -9.68 -13.98 -1.95
CA GLY A 60 -10.10 -14.76 -0.79
C GLY A 60 -10.06 -14.01 0.54
N GLU A 61 -9.85 -12.70 0.54
CA GLU A 61 -10.08 -11.89 1.74
C GLU A 61 -11.57 -11.88 2.11
N GLU A 62 -11.90 -12.52 3.23
CA GLU A 62 -13.24 -12.48 3.85
C GLU A 62 -13.64 -11.05 4.23
N GLU A 63 -14.92 -10.74 4.06
CA GLU A 63 -15.50 -9.47 4.49
C GLU A 63 -15.36 -9.29 6.01
N GLY A 64 -15.00 -8.09 6.46
CA GLY A 64 -14.82 -7.77 7.87
C GLY A 64 -13.55 -8.33 8.52
N SER A 65 -12.72 -9.06 7.78
CA SER A 65 -11.42 -9.56 8.26
C SER A 65 -10.30 -8.55 7.99
N LEU A 66 -9.28 -8.55 8.85
CA LEU A 66 -8.08 -7.74 8.67
C LEU A 66 -6.92 -8.62 8.23
N TYR A 67 -6.23 -8.25 7.15
CA TYR A 67 -5.06 -8.97 6.67
C TYR A 67 -3.81 -8.10 6.76
N ALA A 68 -2.71 -8.68 7.24
CA ALA A 68 -1.38 -8.10 7.18
C ALA A 68 -0.58 -8.78 6.06
N TYR A 69 0.11 -7.96 5.27
CA TYR A 69 0.96 -8.39 4.17
C TYR A 69 2.41 -8.10 4.53
N ASP A 70 3.27 -9.12 4.47
CA ASP A 70 4.71 -9.01 4.66
C ASP A 70 5.44 -9.75 3.54
N GLY A 71 6.10 -8.99 2.65
CA GLY A 71 6.71 -9.56 1.45
C GLY A 71 5.69 -10.35 0.64
N ASN A 72 5.88 -11.66 0.51
CA ASN A 72 4.98 -12.59 -0.18
C ASN A 72 3.98 -13.32 0.74
N SER A 73 4.06 -13.13 2.05
CA SER A 73 3.17 -13.75 3.03
C SER A 73 1.94 -12.89 3.29
N ARG A 74 0.83 -13.54 3.66
CA ARG A 74 -0.40 -12.90 4.14
C ARG A 74 -0.86 -13.60 5.42
N VAL A 75 -1.21 -12.84 6.44
CA VAL A 75 -1.74 -13.36 7.71
C VAL A 75 -3.03 -12.64 8.06
N ARG A 76 -4.07 -13.40 8.43
CA ARG A 76 -5.29 -12.85 9.01
C ARG A 76 -5.01 -12.40 10.45
N VAL A 77 -5.24 -11.13 10.74
CA VAL A 77 -5.02 -10.48 12.03
C VAL A 77 -6.31 -10.47 12.87
N LYS A 78 -7.48 -10.37 12.21
CA LYS A 78 -8.81 -10.36 12.83
C LYS A 78 -9.82 -11.03 11.92
#